data_AF-A0A2J8A8M2-F1
#
_entry.id   AF-A0A2J8A8M2-F1
#
_cell.length_a   1.000
_cell.length_b   1.000
_cell.length_c   1.000
_cell.angle_alpha   90.00
_cell.angle_beta   90.00
_cell.angle_gamma   90.00
#
_symmetry.space_group_name_H-M   'P 1'
#
loop_
_entity.id
_entity.type
_entity.pdbx_description
1 polymer ?
#
loop_
_entity_poly.entity_id
_entity_poly.type
_entity_poly.pdbx_seq_one_letter_code
_entity_poly.pdbx_strand_id
1 'polypeptide(L)'
;MHKSRRDPPGRGSREGPGRSALRRLPALVDRLLASQAAGQPRAQSDAELLEELRGLLARVKQLLNQLEATSSEARAAADAFWDDGAASSALLRLLAAAVRWPPAAPATATASAGDSGSGASGSGGGGGRSGGASSSGGGGGGSCSGGGSVGDGGSSGGGSARSTRGVSQAHAGVAQAACDVLTALLVVVTEQPNVPPAAADVIKKLLSMQTLHCLARQSAAAASSAQPLGAAQIDCIHRFTCLLHNVTLLLVWGSRTDAAQHASMCRALAEALRDSSVLEHAARLVMRLLLRQVLTSSSVPGISVVSVHDACAASMSSVLLSIYRHVSGISIIMQLQGRDPACCEALGEVLLGPCSRYLVLSHGLTALCTADGGPAYGMPKAVRQAVEESWDLIGGWLKLDSNLPHALISTCGVAPLTAPLGPRAAVLLLLRLARLAVASGNVWSAALQAQLLLPPHEHEIACSVGQRRRS
;
A
#
# COMPACT_ATOMS: atom_id res chain seq x y z
N MET A 1 3.94 -10.56 72.38
CA MET A 1 3.46 -10.85 71.02
C MET A 1 3.13 -9.53 70.32
N HIS A 2 4.10 -8.92 69.62
CA HIS A 2 3.89 -7.68 68.88
C HIS A 2 3.43 -7.99 67.45
N LYS A 3 2.20 -7.56 67.13
CA LYS A 3 1.56 -7.74 65.82
C LYS A 3 2.06 -6.62 64.91
N SER A 4 3.10 -6.91 64.12
CA SER A 4 3.64 -6.01 63.12
C SER A 4 2.62 -5.84 61.98
N ARG A 5 2.07 -4.64 61.87
CA ARG A 5 1.19 -4.20 60.78
C ARG A 5 2.09 -3.86 59.59
N ARG A 6 2.16 -4.75 58.60
CA ARG A 6 2.73 -4.44 57.29
C ARG A 6 1.68 -3.67 56.49
N ASP A 7 1.95 -2.40 56.24
CA ASP A 7 1.23 -1.65 55.22
C ASP A 7 1.57 -2.20 53.82
N PRO A 8 0.59 -2.27 52.90
CA PRO A 8 0.85 -2.70 51.53
C PRO A 8 1.72 -1.67 50.80
N PRO A 9 2.68 -2.11 49.96
CA PRO A 9 3.49 -1.19 49.18
C PRO A 9 2.59 -0.35 48.27
N GLY A 10 2.71 0.96 48.42
CA GLY A 10 1.99 1.95 47.64
C GLY A 10 2.10 1.65 46.15
N ARG A 11 0.95 1.36 45.54
CA ARG A 11 0.75 1.29 44.10
C ARG A 11 0.82 2.72 43.55
N GLY A 12 2.00 3.33 43.63
CA GLY A 12 2.31 4.57 42.96
C GLY A 12 2.18 4.32 41.47
N SER A 13 1.02 4.69 40.92
CA SER A 13 0.77 4.69 39.49
C SER A 13 1.71 5.75 38.89
N ARG A 14 2.96 5.36 38.63
CA ARG A 14 3.82 6.10 37.70
C ARG A 14 3.09 6.01 36.37
N GLU A 15 2.30 7.04 36.07
CA GLU A 15 1.76 7.24 34.74
C GLU A 15 2.96 7.30 33.80
N GLY A 16 3.24 6.18 33.14
CA GLY A 16 4.32 6.10 32.18
C GLY A 16 4.14 7.17 31.10
N PRO A 17 5.23 7.74 30.57
CA PRO A 17 5.19 8.82 29.59
C PRO A 17 4.34 8.52 28.34
N GLY A 18 4.01 7.25 28.05
CA GLY A 18 3.09 6.86 26.99
C GLY A 18 1.62 7.17 27.27
N ARG A 19 1.15 7.05 28.51
CA ARG A 19 -0.27 7.26 28.85
C ARG A 19 -0.67 8.73 28.74
N SER A 20 0.22 9.64 29.11
CA SER A 20 -0.01 11.08 28.96
C SER A 20 -0.02 11.50 27.48
N ALA A 21 0.77 10.84 26.62
CA ALA A 21 0.73 11.06 25.17
C ALA A 21 -0.60 10.61 24.57
N LEU A 22 -1.09 9.41 24.90
CA LEU A 22 -2.36 8.90 24.37
C LEU A 22 -3.56 9.75 24.79
N ARG A 23 -3.61 10.22 26.04
CA ARG A 23 -4.69 11.10 26.51
C ARG A 23 -4.75 12.45 25.80
N ARG A 24 -3.63 12.93 25.23
CA ARG A 24 -3.59 14.18 24.46
C ARG A 24 -4.02 14.02 23.01
N LEU A 25 -4.01 12.79 22.46
CA LEU A 25 -4.32 12.52 21.07
C LEU A 25 -5.73 13.00 20.67
N PRO A 26 -6.81 12.72 21.43
CA PRO A 26 -8.16 13.16 21.05
C PRO A 26 -8.27 14.68 20.90
N ALA A 27 -7.76 15.43 21.87
CA ALA A 27 -7.83 16.89 21.86
C ALA A 27 -7.09 17.51 20.66
N LEU A 28 -5.93 16.95 20.28
CA LEU A 28 -5.18 17.43 19.11
C LEU A 28 -5.89 17.09 17.79
N VAL A 29 -6.45 15.88 17.69
CA VAL A 29 -7.23 15.47 16.50
C VAL A 29 -8.49 16.32 16.37
N ASP A 30 -9.20 16.61 17.46
CA ASP A 30 -10.39 17.45 17.44
C ASP A 30 -10.07 18.87 16.99
N ARG A 31 -8.96 19.45 17.48
CA ARG A 31 -8.46 20.75 17.02
C ARG A 31 -8.10 20.76 15.54
N LEU A 32 -7.43 19.71 15.04
CA LEU A 32 -7.08 19.58 13.62
C LEU A 32 -8.33 19.48 12.73
N LEU A 33 -9.30 18.66 13.12
CA LEU A 33 -10.51 18.46 12.32
C LEU A 33 -11.41 19.70 12.37
N ALA A 34 -11.46 20.41 13.50
CA ALA A 34 -12.15 21.69 13.61
C ALA A 34 -11.50 22.78 12.75
N SER A 35 -10.16 22.86 12.70
CA SER A 35 -9.48 23.84 11.84
C SER A 35 -9.73 23.56 10.36
N GLN A 36 -9.73 22.28 9.95
CA GLN A 36 -10.07 21.87 8.58
C GLN A 36 -11.52 22.20 8.21
N ALA A 37 -12.47 22.01 9.12
CA ALA A 37 -13.88 22.32 8.88
C ALA A 37 -14.16 23.82 8.76
N ALA A 38 -13.40 24.67 9.46
CA ALA A 38 -13.57 26.12 9.45
C ALA A 38 -13.09 26.79 8.14
N GLY A 39 -12.39 26.07 7.27
CA GLY A 39 -11.89 26.60 5.98
C GLY A 39 -10.91 27.77 6.11
N GLN A 40 -10.43 28.08 7.32
CA GLN A 40 -9.55 29.21 7.59
C GLN A 40 -8.10 28.78 7.45
N PRO A 41 -7.33 29.35 6.51
CA PRO A 41 -5.93 29.02 6.33
C PRO A 41 -5.11 29.75 7.40
N ARG A 42 -5.09 29.24 8.64
CA ARG A 42 -4.03 29.61 9.59
C ARG A 42 -2.86 28.67 9.38
N ALA A 43 -2.20 28.82 8.23
CA ALA A 43 -1.14 27.92 7.75
C ALA A 43 -0.01 27.71 8.77
N GLN A 44 0.26 28.68 9.65
CA GLN A 44 1.25 28.55 10.74
C GLN A 44 0.73 27.71 11.92
N SER A 45 -0.49 27.94 12.42
CA SER A 45 -1.01 27.17 13.55
C SER A 45 -1.31 25.72 13.18
N ASP A 46 -1.74 25.46 11.94
CA ASP A 46 -1.98 24.10 11.48
C ASP A 46 -0.67 23.32 11.26
N ALA A 47 0.38 23.98 10.76
CA ALA A 47 1.69 23.35 10.61
C ALA A 47 2.30 22.96 11.98
N GLU A 48 2.22 23.86 12.97
CA GLU A 48 2.66 23.57 14.33
C GLU A 48 1.87 22.41 14.95
N LEU A 49 0.55 22.39 14.73
CA LEU A 49 -0.32 21.33 15.25
C LEU A 49 -0.05 19.98 14.56
N LEU A 50 0.20 19.96 13.25
CA LEU A 50 0.58 18.76 12.51
C LEU A 50 1.94 18.21 12.98
N GLU A 51 2.92 19.07 13.22
CA GLU A 51 4.22 18.65 13.78
C GLU A 51 4.10 18.17 15.23
N GLU A 52 3.28 18.81 16.07
CA GLU A 52 2.98 18.34 17.43
C GLU A 52 2.35 16.94 17.40
N LEU A 53 1.36 16.74 16.53
CA LEU A 53 0.66 15.47 16.36
C LEU A 53 1.60 14.38 15.83
N ARG A 54 2.41 14.70 14.82
CA ARG A 54 3.44 13.81 14.28
C ARG A 54 4.45 13.40 15.36
N GLY A 55 4.94 14.35 16.14
CA GLY A 55 5.86 14.10 17.25
C GLY A 55 5.23 13.23 18.35
N LEU A 56 3.94 13.43 18.63
CA LEU A 56 3.21 12.59 19.58
C LEU A 56 3.09 11.15 19.09
N LEU A 57 2.65 10.95 17.84
CA LEU A 57 2.53 9.62 17.23
C LEU A 57 3.90 8.91 17.14
N ALA A 58 4.95 9.63 16.79
CA ALA A 58 6.31 9.09 16.75
C ALA A 58 6.77 8.61 18.14
N ARG A 59 6.48 9.37 19.22
CA ARG A 59 6.77 8.94 20.60
C ARG A 59 5.98 7.69 20.98
N VAL A 60 4.70 7.62 20.63
CA VAL A 60 3.87 6.42 20.89
C VAL A 60 4.45 5.21 20.17
N LYS A 61 4.81 5.34 18.88
CA LYS A 61 5.48 4.28 18.12
C LYS A 61 6.80 3.86 18.75
N GLN A 62 7.64 4.82 19.13
CA GLN A 62 8.93 4.53 19.75
C GLN A 62 8.77 3.76 21.06
N LEU A 63 7.79 4.11 21.88
CA LEU A 63 7.47 3.37 23.10
C LEU A 63 7.02 1.94 22.79
N LEU A 64 6.14 1.76 21.79
CA LEU A 64 5.71 0.42 21.37
C LEU A 64 6.87 -0.43 20.84
N ASN A 65 7.80 0.17 20.09
CA ASN A 65 8.95 -0.51 19.52
C ASN A 65 10.07 -0.81 20.53
N GLN A 66 10.16 -0.03 21.62
CA GLN A 66 11.10 -0.30 22.71
C GLN A 66 10.69 -1.52 23.54
N LEU A 67 9.39 -1.81 23.55
CA LEU A 67 8.85 -2.99 24.18
C LEU A 67 8.93 -4.14 23.18
N GLU A 68 9.50 -5.27 23.58
CA GLU A 68 9.44 -6.47 22.76
C GLU A 68 7.97 -6.84 22.54
N ALA A 69 7.55 -7.14 21.31
CA ALA A 69 6.12 -7.34 20.99
C ALA A 69 5.49 -8.48 21.80
N THR A 70 6.31 -9.44 22.24
CA THR A 70 5.95 -10.59 23.10
C THR A 70 5.90 -10.25 24.58
N SER A 71 6.41 -9.08 24.99
CA SER A 71 6.49 -8.67 26.39
C SER A 71 5.11 -8.38 26.99
N SER A 72 4.95 -8.68 28.28
CA SER A 72 3.74 -8.34 29.03
C SER A 72 3.50 -6.83 29.09
N GLU A 73 4.55 -6.02 29.03
CA GLU A 73 4.49 -4.56 29.01
C GLU A 73 3.93 -4.03 27.67
N ALA A 74 4.40 -4.55 26.53
CA ALA A 74 3.85 -4.21 25.21
C ALA A 74 2.36 -4.53 25.14
N ARG A 75 1.97 -5.71 25.62
CA ARG A 75 0.57 -6.15 25.69
C ARG A 75 -0.27 -5.20 26.54
N ALA A 76 0.16 -4.93 27.77
CA ALA A 76 -0.56 -4.02 28.66
C ALA A 76 -0.68 -2.59 28.11
N ALA A 77 0.33 -2.11 27.37
CA ALA A 77 0.28 -0.81 26.71
C ALA A 77 -0.68 -0.78 25.52
N ALA A 78 -0.69 -1.83 24.69
CA ALA A 78 -1.62 -1.97 23.59
C ALA A 78 -3.06 -2.13 24.08
N ASP A 79 -3.30 -2.97 25.08
CA ASP A 79 -4.63 -3.19 25.69
C ASP A 79 -5.16 -1.88 26.28
N ALA A 80 -4.32 -1.14 27.01
CA ALA A 80 -4.69 0.18 27.53
C ALA A 80 -5.03 1.19 26.42
N PHE A 81 -4.42 1.08 25.23
CA PHE A 81 -4.78 1.90 24.08
C PHE A 81 -6.14 1.50 23.48
N TRP A 82 -6.39 0.19 23.32
CA TRP A 82 -7.64 -0.30 22.77
C TRP A 82 -8.83 0.01 23.69
N ASP A 83 -8.63 -0.12 25.00
CA ASP A 83 -9.63 0.22 26.02
C ASP A 83 -9.88 1.72 26.15
N ASP A 84 -8.92 2.56 25.77
CA ASP A 84 -9.13 4.01 25.64
C ASP A 84 -9.93 4.31 24.36
N GLY A 85 -11.25 4.25 24.50
CA GLY A 85 -12.19 4.54 23.42
C GLY A 85 -12.01 5.92 22.78
N ALA A 86 -11.49 6.90 23.51
CA ALA A 86 -11.22 8.23 22.96
C ALA A 86 -9.95 8.22 22.09
N ALA A 87 -8.86 7.61 22.57
CA ALA A 87 -7.61 7.51 21.81
C ALA A 87 -7.77 6.67 20.55
N SER A 88 -8.42 5.50 20.64
CA SER A 88 -8.68 4.64 19.49
C SER A 88 -9.60 5.30 18.45
N SER A 89 -10.67 5.98 18.90
CA SER A 89 -11.55 6.76 18.02
C SER A 89 -10.81 7.94 17.36
N ALA A 90 -9.95 8.64 18.09
CA ALA A 90 -9.15 9.73 17.54
C ALA A 90 -8.20 9.24 16.44
N LEU A 91 -7.52 8.10 16.64
CA LEU A 91 -6.65 7.49 15.63
C LEU A 91 -7.44 7.10 14.37
N LEU A 92 -8.61 6.48 14.52
CA LEU A 92 -9.47 6.14 13.38
C LEU A 92 -9.91 7.38 12.60
N ARG A 93 -10.38 8.42 13.29
CA ARG A 93 -10.78 9.69 12.65
C ARG A 93 -9.63 10.37 11.93
N LEU A 94 -8.43 10.31 12.52
CA LEU A 94 -7.22 10.81 11.89
C LEU A 94 -6.88 10.04 10.60
N LEU A 95 -6.96 8.72 10.60
CA LEU A 95 -6.76 7.89 9.40
C LEU A 95 -7.81 8.18 8.32
N ALA A 96 -9.07 8.39 8.73
CA ALA A 96 -10.17 8.76 7.82
C ALA A 96 -9.95 10.12 7.15
N ALA A 97 -9.39 11.08 7.89
CA ALA A 97 -9.02 12.39 7.35
C ALA A 97 -7.78 12.28 6.47
N ALA A 98 -6.77 11.53 6.92
CA ALA A 98 -5.49 11.35 6.25
C ALA A 98 -5.63 10.79 4.83
N VAL A 99 -6.48 9.76 4.66
CA VAL A 99 -6.74 9.18 3.35
C VAL A 99 -7.50 10.14 2.42
N ARG A 100 -8.11 11.21 2.92
CA ARG A 100 -8.83 12.20 2.10
C ARG A 100 -7.98 13.42 1.76
N TRP A 101 -6.80 13.57 2.38
CA TRP A 101 -5.95 14.73 2.09
C TRP A 101 -5.45 14.69 0.65
N PRO A 102 -5.52 15.83 -0.07
CA PRO A 102 -5.08 15.87 -1.46
C PRO A 102 -3.59 15.58 -1.53
N PRO A 103 -3.14 14.72 -2.46
CA PRO A 103 -1.72 14.49 -2.67
C PRO A 103 -1.04 15.80 -3.08
N ALA A 104 0.20 16.00 -2.61
CA ALA A 104 1.01 17.16 -3.00
C ALA A 104 1.05 17.24 -4.53
N ALA A 105 0.55 18.34 -5.10
CA ALA A 105 0.60 18.54 -6.54
C ALA A 105 2.06 18.43 -7.02
N PRO A 106 2.34 17.71 -8.12
CA PRO A 106 3.67 17.67 -8.68
C PRO A 106 4.08 19.10 -9.03
N ALA A 107 5.30 19.48 -8.63
CA ALA A 107 5.84 20.77 -9.01
C ALA A 107 5.86 20.83 -10.55
N THR A 108 4.97 21.62 -11.13
CA THR A 108 5.17 22.07 -12.49
C THR A 108 6.47 22.85 -12.46
N ALA A 109 7.50 22.28 -13.09
CA ALA A 109 8.71 23.03 -13.37
C ALA A 109 8.28 24.18 -14.28
N THR A 110 7.96 25.33 -13.71
CA THR A 110 7.97 26.59 -14.44
C THR A 110 9.43 26.79 -14.82
N ALA A 111 9.78 26.35 -16.02
CA ALA A 111 10.99 26.78 -16.68
C ALA A 111 10.85 28.29 -16.90
N SER A 112 11.29 29.07 -15.92
CA SER A 112 11.69 30.45 -16.14
C SER A 112 12.98 30.39 -16.96
N ALA A 113 12.83 30.23 -18.28
CA ALA A 113 13.90 30.50 -19.22
C ALA A 113 14.24 31.98 -19.07
N GLY A 114 15.42 32.22 -18.52
CA GLY A 114 15.97 33.54 -18.33
C GLY A 114 16.07 34.27 -19.67
N ASP A 115 15.71 35.53 -19.57
CA ASP A 115 16.00 36.60 -20.51
C ASP A 115 17.44 36.48 -21.05
N SER A 116 17.57 36.44 -22.37
CA SER A 116 18.82 36.66 -23.09
C SER A 116 18.46 37.15 -24.48
N GLY A 117 18.44 38.48 -24.61
CA GLY A 117 18.21 39.15 -25.87
C GLY A 117 19.25 38.77 -26.92
N SER A 118 18.80 38.58 -28.15
CA SER A 118 19.58 38.85 -29.36
C SER A 118 18.59 39.11 -30.47
N GLY A 119 18.60 40.34 -31.00
CA GLY A 119 17.76 40.71 -32.13
C GLY A 119 18.19 40.02 -33.42
N ALA A 120 17.21 39.75 -34.29
CA ALA A 120 17.43 39.69 -35.72
C ALA A 120 16.10 39.98 -36.44
N SER A 121 16.10 41.07 -37.19
CA SER A 121 15.07 41.51 -38.11
C SER A 121 14.97 40.57 -39.33
N GLY A 122 13.78 40.42 -39.91
CA GLY A 122 13.64 39.87 -41.27
C GLY A 122 12.23 39.46 -41.65
N SER A 123 11.56 40.32 -42.44
CA SER A 123 10.77 40.04 -43.67
C SER A 123 10.00 38.69 -43.73
N GLY A 124 8.68 38.64 -43.90
CA GLY A 124 7.85 39.34 -44.89
C GLY A 124 7.37 38.35 -45.96
N GLY A 125 6.06 38.21 -46.16
CA GLY A 125 5.47 37.76 -47.43
C GLY A 125 4.64 36.46 -47.45
N GLY A 126 3.43 36.58 -48.02
CA GLY A 126 2.63 35.51 -48.64
C GLY A 126 1.61 34.84 -47.71
N GLY A 127 0.29 35.00 -47.82
CA GLY A 127 -0.53 35.31 -48.99
C GLY A 127 -0.95 34.02 -49.70
N GLY A 128 -2.11 33.46 -49.37
CA GLY A 128 -2.64 32.25 -50.02
C GLY A 128 -4.04 31.88 -49.55
N ARG A 129 -5.05 32.52 -50.15
CA ARG A 129 -6.48 32.21 -50.01
C ARG A 129 -6.92 31.15 -51.03
N SER A 130 -8.16 30.70 -50.83
CA SER A 130 -9.02 29.86 -51.70
C SER A 130 -8.79 28.35 -51.55
N GLY A 131 -9.81 27.49 -51.42
CA GLY A 131 -11.26 27.54 -51.64
C GLY A 131 -11.66 26.11 -52.05
N GLY A 132 -12.88 25.57 -51.93
CA GLY A 132 -14.14 25.94 -51.33
C GLY A 132 -14.73 24.67 -50.67
N ALA A 133 -15.78 24.78 -49.84
CA ALA A 133 -17.19 24.69 -50.25
C ALA A 133 -17.49 23.37 -50.99
N SER A 134 -18.44 22.54 -50.58
CA SER A 134 -19.82 22.87 -50.18
C SER A 134 -20.50 21.64 -49.54
N SER A 135 -21.20 21.84 -48.42
CA SER A 135 -22.68 21.71 -48.24
C SER A 135 -23.21 20.26 -48.23
N SER A 136 -24.15 19.82 -47.39
CA SER A 136 -25.26 20.47 -46.68
C SER A 136 -25.80 19.42 -45.68
N GLY A 137 -26.08 19.75 -44.42
CA GLY A 137 -27.37 20.28 -43.94
C GLY A 137 -27.70 19.54 -42.63
N GLY A 138 -28.42 20.06 -41.64
CA GLY A 138 -29.11 21.33 -41.45
C GLY A 138 -30.01 21.22 -40.21
N GLY A 139 -30.10 22.30 -39.44
CA GLY A 139 -31.11 22.57 -38.40
C GLY A 139 -30.81 21.95 -37.03
N GLY A 140 -30.84 22.62 -35.89
CA GLY A 140 -31.33 23.93 -35.43
C GLY A 140 -31.52 23.72 -33.91
N GLY A 141 -31.10 24.56 -32.97
CA GLY A 141 -31.25 26.00 -32.82
C GLY A 141 -31.36 26.27 -31.31
N GLY A 142 -30.92 27.45 -30.84
CA GLY A 142 -31.27 27.95 -29.50
C GLY A 142 -30.13 28.55 -28.69
N SER A 143 -30.01 29.87 -28.81
CA SER A 143 -29.09 30.77 -28.11
C SER A 143 -29.44 31.00 -26.63
N CYS A 144 -28.42 31.30 -25.82
CA CYS A 144 -28.43 32.46 -24.94
C CYS A 144 -27.01 32.99 -24.74
N SER A 145 -26.86 34.28 -25.04
CA SER A 145 -25.65 35.09 -24.84
C SER A 145 -25.67 35.68 -23.43
N GLY A 146 -24.50 35.83 -22.83
CA GLY A 146 -24.29 36.59 -21.60
C GLY A 146 -22.81 36.91 -21.44
N GLY A 147 -22.37 37.98 -22.11
CA GLY A 147 -21.02 38.53 -21.97
C GLY A 147 -20.85 39.32 -20.69
N GLY A 148 -19.61 39.35 -20.20
CA GLY A 148 -19.18 40.17 -19.06
C GLY A 148 -17.67 40.21 -19.01
N SER A 149 -17.07 41.05 -19.86
CA SER A 149 -15.65 41.42 -19.78
C SER A 149 -15.47 42.42 -18.64
N VAL A 150 -14.54 42.14 -17.72
CA VAL A 150 -13.91 43.16 -16.88
C VAL A 150 -12.43 42.82 -16.80
N GLY A 151 -11.60 43.79 -17.19
CA GLY A 151 -10.15 43.69 -17.21
C GLY A 151 -9.48 44.01 -15.87
N ASP A 152 -8.19 43.72 -15.88
CA ASP A 152 -7.07 44.24 -15.09
C ASP A 152 -7.03 44.02 -13.57
N GLY A 153 -5.91 43.39 -13.18
CA GLY A 153 -5.48 43.23 -11.80
C GLY A 153 -4.28 42.28 -11.67
N GLY A 154 -3.19 42.58 -12.39
CA GLY A 154 -1.93 41.89 -12.20
C GLY A 154 -1.44 42.03 -10.75
N SER A 155 -1.34 40.92 -10.04
CA SER A 155 -0.62 40.85 -8.78
C SER A 155 0.22 39.58 -8.77
N SER A 156 1.49 39.76 -9.12
CA SER A 156 2.57 38.80 -9.00
C SER A 156 2.84 38.50 -7.52
N GLY A 157 2.05 37.60 -6.94
CA GLY A 157 2.25 37.03 -5.61
C GLY A 157 3.09 35.76 -5.66
N GLY A 158 4.41 35.89 -5.81
CA GLY A 158 5.38 34.78 -5.84
C GLY A 158 5.60 34.03 -4.51
N GLY A 159 4.60 33.97 -3.62
CA GLY A 159 4.73 33.39 -2.27
C GLY A 159 3.94 32.11 -1.99
N SER A 160 2.94 31.76 -2.80
CA SER A 160 1.93 30.76 -2.39
C SER A 160 2.34 29.30 -2.59
N ALA A 161 3.28 29.00 -3.49
CA ALA A 161 3.67 27.61 -3.78
C ALA A 161 4.53 26.97 -2.68
N ARG A 162 5.21 27.78 -1.85
CA ARG A 162 6.08 27.29 -0.76
C ARG A 162 5.28 26.90 0.49
N SER A 163 4.21 27.64 0.81
CA SER A 163 3.34 27.39 1.96
C SER A 163 2.42 26.17 1.76
N THR A 164 1.79 26.05 0.59
CA THR A 164 0.90 24.91 0.28
C THR A 164 1.66 23.57 0.22
N ARG A 165 2.92 23.60 -0.24
CA ARG A 165 3.80 22.44 -0.27
C ARG A 165 4.21 21.96 1.12
N GLY A 166 4.50 22.89 2.03
CA GLY A 166 4.84 22.58 3.43
C GLY A 166 3.68 21.90 4.17
N VAL A 167 2.46 22.41 3.99
CA VAL A 167 1.25 21.85 4.62
C VAL A 167 0.93 20.45 4.08
N SER A 168 1.02 20.25 2.76
CA SER A 168 0.80 18.91 2.16
C SER A 168 1.83 17.87 2.61
N GLN A 169 3.09 18.27 2.78
CA GLN A 169 4.13 17.39 3.33
C GLN A 169 3.91 17.07 4.81
N ALA A 170 3.46 18.05 5.62
CA ALA A 170 3.13 17.83 7.03
C ALA A 170 1.94 16.86 7.18
N HIS A 171 0.91 17.00 6.33
CA HIS A 171 -0.20 16.05 6.25
C HIS A 171 0.28 14.62 5.91
N ALA A 172 1.15 14.47 4.92
CA ALA A 172 1.73 13.16 4.60
C ALA A 172 2.51 12.57 5.79
N GLY A 173 3.30 13.39 6.51
CA GLY A 173 4.03 12.96 7.70
C GLY A 173 3.13 12.51 8.85
N VAL A 174 2.01 13.17 9.07
CA VAL A 174 1.00 12.76 10.08
C VAL A 174 0.29 11.48 9.65
N ALA A 175 -0.11 11.36 8.39
CA ALA A 175 -0.73 10.15 7.84
C ALA A 175 0.19 8.93 8.02
N GLN A 176 1.47 9.09 7.67
CA GLN A 176 2.50 8.07 7.87
C GLN A 176 2.62 7.67 9.34
N ALA A 177 2.74 8.65 10.25
CA ALA A 177 2.89 8.37 11.67
C ALA A 177 1.65 7.67 12.25
N ALA A 178 0.44 8.01 11.79
CA ALA A 178 -0.80 7.37 12.22
C ALA A 178 -0.88 5.90 11.75
N CYS A 179 -0.55 5.64 10.48
CA CYS A 179 -0.46 4.28 9.96
C CYS A 179 0.59 3.46 10.71
N ASP A 180 1.77 4.03 10.96
CA ASP A 180 2.86 3.35 11.66
C ASP A 180 2.49 3.00 13.11
N VAL A 181 1.80 3.88 13.85
CA VAL A 181 1.30 3.58 15.21
C VAL A 181 0.30 2.44 15.18
N LEU A 182 -0.68 2.48 14.25
CA LEU A 182 -1.67 1.43 14.14
C LEU A 182 -1.04 0.08 13.75
N THR A 183 -0.08 0.09 12.82
CA THR A 183 0.70 -1.10 12.46
C THR A 183 1.44 -1.67 13.67
N ALA A 184 2.13 -0.83 14.46
CA ALA A 184 2.81 -1.30 15.67
C ALA A 184 1.84 -1.95 16.66
N LEU A 185 0.66 -1.37 16.87
CA LEU A 185 -0.38 -1.94 17.71
C LEU A 185 -0.92 -3.27 17.17
N LEU A 186 -1.16 -3.37 15.85
CA LEU A 186 -1.62 -4.62 15.22
C LEU A 186 -0.57 -5.73 15.32
N VAL A 187 0.73 -5.41 15.20
CA VAL A 187 1.82 -6.38 15.40
C VAL A 187 1.78 -6.93 16.82
N VAL A 188 1.67 -6.07 17.84
CA VAL A 188 1.56 -6.52 19.24
C VAL A 188 0.35 -7.44 19.42
N VAL A 189 -0.81 -7.11 18.83
CA VAL A 189 -2.03 -7.94 18.92
C VAL A 189 -1.87 -9.28 18.18
N THR A 190 -1.12 -9.31 17.07
CA THR A 190 -0.88 -10.54 16.30
C THR A 190 -0.05 -11.56 17.12
N GLU A 191 0.83 -11.07 17.99
CA GLU A 191 1.64 -11.88 18.92
C GLU A 191 0.89 -12.26 20.21
N GLN A 192 -0.38 -11.88 20.34
CA GLN A 192 -1.22 -12.26 21.48
C GLN A 192 -1.97 -13.56 21.21
N PRO A 193 -2.17 -14.40 22.26
CA PRO A 193 -2.93 -15.63 22.12
C PRO A 193 -4.42 -15.40 21.94
N ASN A 194 -4.95 -14.18 22.08
CA ASN A 194 -6.36 -13.81 21.89
C ASN A 194 -6.41 -12.35 21.41
N VAL A 195 -7.35 -12.02 20.50
CA VAL A 195 -7.59 -10.62 20.12
C VAL A 195 -8.50 -9.98 21.17
N PRO A 196 -8.07 -8.91 21.87
CA PRO A 196 -8.93 -8.22 22.83
C PRO A 196 -10.24 -7.74 22.17
N PRO A 197 -11.40 -7.83 22.85
CA PRO A 197 -12.68 -7.38 22.29
C PRO A 197 -12.65 -5.92 21.80
N ALA A 198 -12.00 -5.03 22.56
CA ALA A 198 -11.83 -3.63 22.20
C ALA A 198 -11.01 -3.46 20.89
N ALA A 199 -9.94 -4.23 20.73
CA ALA A 199 -9.14 -4.23 19.51
C ALA A 199 -9.97 -4.70 18.30
N ALA A 200 -10.75 -5.78 18.47
CA ALA A 200 -11.62 -6.29 17.41
C ALA A 200 -12.71 -5.29 16.99
N ASP A 201 -13.28 -4.55 17.95
CA ASP A 201 -14.24 -3.48 17.64
C ASP A 201 -13.59 -2.35 16.86
N VAL A 202 -12.35 -1.96 17.20
CA VAL A 202 -11.59 -0.95 16.44
C VAL A 202 -11.24 -1.44 15.04
N ILE A 203 -10.85 -2.71 14.87
CA ILE A 203 -10.56 -3.32 13.55
C ILE A 203 -11.83 -3.37 12.69
N LYS A 204 -12.96 -3.84 13.23
CA LYS A 204 -14.24 -3.82 12.52
C LYS A 204 -14.63 -2.40 12.11
N LYS A 205 -14.46 -1.42 13.00
CA LYS A 205 -14.69 -0.01 12.67
C LYS A 205 -13.79 0.44 11.53
N LEU A 206 -12.48 0.19 11.60
CA LEU A 206 -11.53 0.51 10.53
C LEU A 206 -11.95 -0.08 9.17
N LEU A 207 -12.41 -1.34 9.15
CA LEU A 207 -12.87 -2.02 7.94
C LEU A 207 -14.21 -1.46 7.42
N SER A 208 -15.13 -1.11 8.31
CA SER A 208 -16.41 -0.49 7.95
C SER A 208 -16.31 0.96 7.46
N MET A 209 -15.16 1.59 7.68
CA MET A 209 -14.94 2.97 7.26
C MET A 209 -14.72 3.09 5.75
N GLN A 210 -14.96 4.29 5.22
CA GLN A 210 -14.70 4.61 3.82
C GLN A 210 -13.19 4.70 3.46
N THR A 211 -12.30 4.27 4.36
CA THR A 211 -10.84 4.33 4.17
C THR A 211 -10.41 3.48 2.98
N LEU A 212 -10.89 2.24 2.88
CA LEU A 212 -10.59 1.37 1.74
C LEU A 212 -11.20 1.89 0.43
N HIS A 213 -12.43 2.42 0.48
CA HIS A 213 -13.06 3.06 -0.69
C HIS A 213 -12.30 4.30 -1.17
N CYS A 214 -11.68 5.04 -0.25
CA CYS A 214 -10.85 6.19 -0.60
C CYS A 214 -9.51 5.74 -1.18
N LEU A 215 -8.87 4.74 -0.56
CA LEU A 215 -7.63 4.13 -1.07
C LEU A 215 -7.82 3.54 -2.47
N ALA A 216 -8.94 2.85 -2.70
CA ALA A 216 -9.35 2.33 -3.99
C ALA A 216 -9.46 3.44 -5.04
N ARG A 217 -10.19 4.52 -4.72
CA ARG A 217 -10.33 5.70 -5.60
C ARG A 217 -9.00 6.36 -5.90
N GLN A 218 -8.14 6.54 -4.89
CA GLN A 218 -6.80 7.09 -5.09
C GLN A 218 -5.93 6.21 -5.97
N SER A 219 -5.97 4.89 -5.74
CA SER A 219 -5.22 3.92 -6.53
C SER A 219 -5.71 3.88 -7.97
N ALA A 220 -7.03 3.93 -8.19
CA ALA A 220 -7.63 3.98 -9.52
C ALA A 220 -7.27 5.27 -10.28
N ALA A 221 -7.33 6.42 -9.60
CA ALA A 221 -6.95 7.71 -10.17
C ALA A 221 -5.45 7.73 -10.50
N ALA A 222 -4.60 7.26 -9.59
CA ALA A 222 -3.16 7.16 -9.79
C ALA A 222 -2.82 6.19 -10.93
N ALA A 223 -3.53 5.07 -11.02
CA ALA A 223 -3.41 4.08 -12.07
C ALA A 223 -3.96 4.55 -13.42
N SER A 224 -4.67 5.69 -13.48
CA SER A 224 -5.20 6.29 -14.71
C SER A 224 -4.40 7.52 -15.14
N SER A 225 -3.78 8.23 -14.21
CA SER A 225 -3.02 9.47 -14.45
C SER A 225 -1.86 9.27 -15.42
N ALA A 226 -1.85 10.04 -16.53
CA ALA A 226 -0.74 10.08 -17.48
C ALA A 226 0.55 10.65 -16.87
N GLN A 227 0.43 11.54 -15.88
CA GLN A 227 1.55 12.19 -15.23
C GLN A 227 2.31 11.23 -14.29
N PRO A 228 3.61 11.50 -14.03
CA PRO A 228 4.34 10.85 -12.96
C PRO A 228 3.68 11.12 -11.61
N LEU A 229 3.57 10.09 -10.78
CA LEU A 229 3.01 10.21 -9.44
C LEU A 229 4.02 10.86 -8.50
N GLY A 230 3.56 11.73 -7.61
CA GLY A 230 4.40 12.32 -6.58
C GLY A 230 4.84 11.28 -5.55
N ALA A 231 6.08 11.37 -5.04
CA ALA A 231 6.61 10.44 -4.04
C ALA A 231 5.72 10.35 -2.79
N ALA A 232 5.20 11.47 -2.31
CA ALA A 232 4.31 11.53 -1.15
C ALA A 232 2.98 10.79 -1.38
N GLN A 233 2.45 10.80 -2.61
CA GLN A 233 1.24 10.06 -2.95
C GLN A 233 1.49 8.55 -2.95
N ILE A 234 2.61 8.12 -3.55
CA ILE A 234 3.00 6.70 -3.56
C ILE A 234 3.22 6.20 -2.13
N ASP A 235 3.97 6.94 -1.31
CA ASP A 235 4.22 6.56 0.08
C ASP A 235 2.93 6.49 0.89
N CYS A 236 2.01 7.45 0.73
CA CYS A 236 0.71 7.40 1.40
C CYS A 236 -0.09 6.14 1.02
N ILE A 237 -0.22 5.84 -0.27
CA ILE A 237 -0.92 4.64 -0.75
C ILE A 237 -0.23 3.38 -0.19
N HIS A 238 1.09 3.31 -0.28
CA HIS A 238 1.89 2.20 0.24
C HIS A 238 1.66 1.97 1.74
N ARG A 239 1.66 3.02 2.57
CA ARG A 239 1.40 2.92 4.01
C ARG A 239 0.02 2.36 4.33
N PHE A 240 -1.01 2.81 3.61
CA PHE A 240 -2.36 2.26 3.76
C PHE A 240 -2.46 0.81 3.26
N THR A 241 -1.73 0.44 2.20
CA THR A 241 -1.63 -0.96 1.75
C THR A 241 -0.94 -1.82 2.82
N CYS A 242 0.13 -1.34 3.45
CA CYS A 242 0.79 -2.01 4.58
C CYS A 242 -0.15 -2.16 5.78
N LEU A 243 -0.97 -1.15 6.08
CA LEU A 243 -1.99 -1.25 7.12
C LEU A 243 -2.99 -2.39 6.82
N LEU A 244 -3.51 -2.44 5.58
CA LEU A 244 -4.40 -3.52 5.14
C LEU A 244 -3.71 -4.90 5.25
N HIS A 245 -2.44 -4.98 4.86
CA HIS A 245 -1.63 -6.19 5.03
C HIS A 245 -1.60 -6.65 6.50
N ASN A 246 -1.33 -5.76 7.45
CA ASN A 246 -1.31 -6.12 8.87
C ASN A 246 -2.68 -6.59 9.39
N VAL A 247 -3.77 -5.96 8.93
CA VAL A 247 -5.13 -6.43 9.27
C VAL A 247 -5.40 -7.82 8.71
N THR A 248 -5.01 -8.09 7.47
CA THR A 248 -5.19 -9.43 6.87
C THR A 248 -4.31 -10.48 7.54
N LEU A 249 -3.07 -10.13 7.90
CA LEU A 249 -2.15 -11.01 8.64
C LEU A 249 -2.74 -11.39 10.00
N LEU A 250 -3.21 -10.39 10.74
CA LEU A 250 -3.88 -10.59 12.02
C LEU A 250 -5.08 -11.53 11.88
N LEU A 251 -5.84 -11.50 10.79
CA LEU A 251 -7.01 -12.38 10.62
C LEU A 251 -6.64 -13.80 10.16
N VAL A 252 -5.52 -13.98 9.44
CA VAL A 252 -5.03 -15.32 9.09
C VAL A 252 -4.47 -16.04 10.31
N TRP A 253 -3.71 -15.33 11.15
CA TRP A 253 -2.99 -15.90 12.30
C TRP A 253 -3.72 -15.71 13.62
N GLY A 254 -4.69 -14.79 13.67
CA GLY A 254 -5.43 -14.43 14.86
C GLY A 254 -6.03 -15.64 15.55
N SER A 255 -5.87 -15.63 16.87
CA SER A 255 -6.32 -16.71 17.73
C SER A 255 -7.80 -17.02 17.55
N ARG A 256 -8.07 -18.32 17.47
CA ARG A 256 -9.37 -18.94 17.17
C ARG A 256 -10.18 -19.28 18.43
N THR A 257 -9.75 -18.83 19.59
CA THR A 257 -10.43 -19.10 20.87
C THR A 257 -11.83 -18.50 20.89
N ASP A 258 -11.99 -17.28 20.39
CA ASP A 258 -13.29 -16.69 20.08
C ASP A 258 -13.60 -16.80 18.59
N ALA A 259 -14.14 -17.97 18.27
CA ALA A 259 -14.69 -18.34 16.99
C ALA A 259 -15.65 -17.31 16.36
N ALA A 260 -16.54 -16.73 17.16
CA ALA A 260 -17.60 -15.86 16.67
C ALA A 260 -17.06 -14.46 16.37
N GLN A 261 -16.19 -13.94 17.25
CA GLN A 261 -15.50 -12.68 17.04
C GLN A 261 -14.61 -12.74 15.80
N HIS A 262 -13.84 -13.82 15.62
CA HIS A 262 -13.01 -14.04 14.43
C HIS A 262 -13.84 -14.07 13.14
N ALA A 263 -14.92 -14.86 13.12
CA ALA A 263 -15.83 -14.92 11.96
C ALA A 263 -16.46 -13.56 11.63
N SER A 264 -16.84 -12.78 12.65
CA SER A 264 -17.37 -11.42 12.45
C SER A 264 -16.34 -10.47 11.84
N MET A 265 -15.07 -10.54 12.24
CA MET A 265 -14.02 -9.71 11.64
C MET A 265 -13.71 -10.14 10.21
N CYS A 266 -13.67 -11.44 9.93
CA CYS A 266 -13.48 -11.97 8.58
C CYS A 266 -14.60 -11.51 7.63
N ARG A 267 -15.86 -11.52 8.09
CA ARG A 267 -17.00 -11.00 7.32
C ARG A 267 -16.84 -9.51 7.01
N ALA A 268 -16.50 -8.70 8.02
CA ALA A 268 -16.26 -7.27 7.83
C ALA A 268 -15.12 -7.01 6.84
N LEU A 269 -14.05 -7.82 6.86
CA LEU A 269 -12.97 -7.74 5.88
C LEU A 269 -13.46 -8.10 4.47
N ALA A 270 -14.20 -9.21 4.34
CA ALA A 270 -14.70 -9.70 3.07
C ALA A 270 -15.60 -8.66 2.37
N GLU A 271 -16.58 -8.12 3.11
CA GLU A 271 -17.47 -7.05 2.64
C GLU A 271 -16.66 -5.81 2.25
N ALA A 272 -15.77 -5.33 3.12
CA ALA A 272 -15.01 -4.11 2.86
C ALA A 272 -14.06 -4.25 1.66
N LEU A 273 -13.42 -5.42 1.46
CA LEU A 273 -12.57 -5.68 0.30
C LEU A 273 -13.37 -5.78 -1.00
N ARG A 274 -14.51 -6.49 -0.98
CA ARG A 274 -15.38 -6.65 -2.14
C ARG A 274 -15.95 -5.29 -2.57
N ASP A 275 -16.55 -4.57 -1.64
CA ASP A 275 -17.30 -3.35 -1.93
C ASP A 275 -16.36 -2.20 -2.36
N SER A 276 -15.15 -2.15 -1.78
CA SER A 276 -14.17 -1.13 -2.16
C SER A 276 -13.37 -1.44 -3.43
N SER A 277 -13.28 -2.71 -3.84
CA SER A 277 -12.40 -3.15 -4.93
C SER A 277 -10.94 -2.68 -4.77
N VAL A 278 -10.49 -2.46 -3.52
CA VAL A 278 -9.18 -1.85 -3.23
C VAL A 278 -8.01 -2.70 -3.73
N LEU A 279 -8.13 -4.03 -3.65
CA LEU A 279 -7.10 -4.97 -4.10
C LEU A 279 -6.90 -4.89 -5.63
N GLU A 280 -8.00 -4.77 -6.38
CA GLU A 280 -7.98 -4.61 -7.83
C GLU A 280 -7.30 -3.31 -8.26
N HIS A 281 -7.69 -2.20 -7.65
CA HIS A 281 -7.12 -0.89 -7.99
C HIS A 281 -5.67 -0.75 -7.54
N ALA A 282 -5.28 -1.33 -6.40
CA ALA A 282 -3.89 -1.35 -5.95
C ALA A 282 -3.01 -2.22 -6.87
N ALA A 283 -3.48 -3.40 -7.27
CA ALA A 283 -2.76 -4.26 -8.22
C ALA A 283 -2.58 -3.57 -9.58
N ARG A 284 -3.63 -2.91 -10.09
CA ARG A 284 -3.54 -2.10 -11.31
C ARG A 284 -2.52 -0.97 -11.20
N LEU A 285 -2.47 -0.28 -10.06
CA LEU A 285 -1.49 0.76 -9.80
C LEU A 285 -0.06 0.21 -9.79
N VAL A 286 0.19 -0.88 -9.06
CA VAL A 286 1.52 -1.51 -8.97
C VAL A 286 2.01 -1.95 -10.35
N MET A 287 1.17 -2.63 -11.14
CA MET A 287 1.54 -3.02 -12.50
C MET A 287 1.89 -1.81 -13.39
N ARG A 288 1.17 -0.69 -13.24
CA ARG A 288 1.49 0.54 -13.96
C ARG A 288 2.82 1.15 -13.50
N LEU A 289 3.12 1.11 -12.21
CA LEU A 289 4.39 1.60 -11.66
C LEU A 289 5.56 0.78 -12.18
N LEU A 290 5.47 -0.56 -12.08
CA LEU A 290 6.48 -1.50 -12.59
C LEU A 290 6.72 -1.30 -14.11
N LEU A 291 5.65 -1.18 -14.91
CA LEU A 291 5.80 -0.96 -16.35
C LEU A 291 6.43 0.38 -16.70
N ARG A 292 6.14 1.44 -15.93
CA ARG A 292 6.75 2.75 -16.14
C ARG A 292 8.25 2.74 -15.86
N GLN A 293 8.67 2.05 -14.79
CA GLN A 293 10.08 1.89 -14.42
C GLN A 293 10.89 1.35 -15.60
N VAL A 294 10.43 0.28 -16.25
CA VAL A 294 11.10 -0.32 -17.41
C VAL A 294 11.18 0.64 -18.60
N LEU A 295 10.09 1.37 -18.87
CA LEU A 295 10.07 2.34 -19.97
C LEU A 295 11.07 3.49 -19.71
N THR A 296 11.20 3.94 -18.46
CA THR A 296 12.16 5.00 -18.10
C THR A 296 13.60 4.51 -18.05
N SER A 297 13.86 3.31 -17.54
CA SER A 297 15.22 2.74 -17.44
C SER A 297 15.83 2.42 -18.81
N SER A 298 15.00 2.13 -19.82
CA SER A 298 15.46 1.90 -21.20
C SER A 298 15.92 3.16 -21.94
N SER A 299 15.68 4.36 -21.41
CA SER A 299 15.85 5.63 -22.13
C SER A 299 17.13 6.42 -21.79
N VAL A 300 17.81 6.10 -20.67
CA VAL A 300 19.03 6.81 -20.25
C VAL A 300 20.13 5.81 -19.88
N PRO A 301 21.08 5.51 -20.78
CA PRO A 301 22.22 4.68 -20.43
C PRO A 301 23.20 5.46 -19.56
N GLY A 302 23.49 4.97 -18.34
CA GLY A 302 24.68 5.37 -17.59
C GLY A 302 24.51 5.72 -16.11
N ILE A 303 23.29 5.89 -15.59
CA ILE A 303 23.08 6.19 -14.15
C ILE A 303 21.86 5.42 -13.64
N SER A 304 22.10 4.24 -13.04
CA SER A 304 21.08 3.52 -12.26
C SER A 304 21.02 4.11 -10.86
N VAL A 305 20.37 5.26 -10.72
CA VAL A 305 19.89 5.68 -9.41
C VAL A 305 18.54 5.00 -9.24
N VAL A 306 18.49 3.97 -8.38
CA VAL A 306 17.23 3.37 -7.92
C VAL A 306 16.40 4.52 -7.36
N SER A 307 15.37 4.92 -8.09
CA SER A 307 14.52 6.00 -7.65
C SER A 307 13.68 5.50 -6.48
N VAL A 308 13.26 6.40 -5.58
CA VAL A 308 12.35 6.05 -4.47
C VAL A 308 11.09 5.33 -4.97
N HIS A 309 10.66 5.66 -6.19
CA HIS A 309 9.51 5.06 -6.87
C HIS A 309 9.72 3.58 -7.19
N ASP A 310 10.95 3.17 -7.54
CA ASP A 310 11.29 1.80 -7.92
C ASP A 310 11.25 0.87 -6.70
N ALA A 311 11.87 1.30 -5.60
CA ALA A 311 11.83 0.56 -4.33
C ALA A 311 10.40 0.44 -3.77
N CYS A 312 9.60 1.50 -3.90
CA CYS A 312 8.19 1.46 -3.49
C CYS A 312 7.37 0.50 -4.35
N ALA A 313 7.56 0.47 -5.67
CA ALA A 313 6.80 -0.43 -6.55
C ALA A 313 7.09 -1.90 -6.25
N ALA A 314 8.37 -2.26 -6.07
CA ALA A 314 8.79 -3.61 -5.68
C ALA A 314 8.22 -4.00 -4.31
N SER A 315 8.35 -3.11 -3.31
CA SER A 315 7.80 -3.34 -1.97
C SER A 315 6.28 -3.51 -1.99
N MET A 316 5.54 -2.65 -2.71
CA MET A 316 4.09 -2.76 -2.85
C MET A 316 3.67 -4.07 -3.53
N SER A 317 4.45 -4.58 -4.49
CA SER A 317 4.16 -5.87 -5.14
C SER A 317 4.20 -7.02 -4.11
N SER A 318 5.25 -7.09 -3.28
CA SER A 318 5.37 -8.09 -2.20
C SER A 318 4.22 -7.98 -1.20
N VAL A 319 3.89 -6.75 -0.76
CA VAL A 319 2.78 -6.52 0.18
C VAL A 319 1.45 -6.99 -0.41
N LEU A 320 1.17 -6.72 -1.69
CA LEU A 320 -0.06 -7.17 -2.35
C LEU A 320 -0.12 -8.70 -2.54
N LEU A 321 1.00 -9.33 -2.91
CA LEU A 321 1.09 -10.80 -2.97
C LEU A 321 0.80 -11.43 -1.60
N SER A 322 1.29 -10.80 -0.53
CA SER A 322 1.03 -11.25 0.83
C SER A 322 -0.43 -11.05 1.25
N ILE A 323 -1.04 -9.91 0.95
CA ILE A 323 -2.49 -9.69 1.16
C ILE A 323 -3.30 -10.75 0.42
N TYR A 324 -2.98 -11.02 -0.85
CA TYR A 324 -3.67 -12.03 -1.65
C TYR A 324 -3.58 -13.42 -1.02
N ARG A 325 -2.37 -13.81 -0.57
CA ARG A 325 -2.15 -15.05 0.18
C ARG A 325 -3.00 -15.09 1.46
N HIS A 326 -3.03 -13.99 2.22
CA HIS A 326 -3.79 -13.90 3.46
C HIS A 326 -5.29 -14.06 3.24
N VAL A 327 -5.85 -13.32 2.27
CA VAL A 327 -7.26 -13.40 1.90
C VAL A 327 -7.65 -14.83 1.50
N SER A 328 -6.80 -15.50 0.72
CA SER A 328 -7.01 -16.92 0.38
C SER A 328 -6.93 -17.85 1.61
N GLY A 329 -5.97 -17.62 2.50
CA GLY A 329 -5.85 -18.37 3.75
C GLY A 329 -7.09 -18.22 4.64
N ILE A 330 -7.61 -17.00 4.78
CA ILE A 330 -8.85 -16.72 5.52
C ILE A 330 -10.02 -17.47 4.89
N SER A 331 -10.17 -17.40 3.56
CA SER A 331 -11.23 -18.13 2.84
C SER A 331 -11.17 -19.64 3.09
N ILE A 332 -9.98 -20.26 3.01
CA ILE A 332 -9.81 -21.69 3.27
C ILE A 332 -10.15 -22.04 4.72
N ILE A 333 -9.68 -21.24 5.68
CA ILE A 333 -9.95 -21.46 7.11
C ILE A 333 -11.46 -21.39 7.38
N MET A 334 -12.16 -20.40 6.82
CA MET A 334 -13.60 -20.23 6.99
C MET A 334 -14.39 -21.39 6.37
N GLN A 335 -14.00 -21.84 5.17
CA GLN A 335 -14.59 -23.01 4.50
C GLN A 335 -14.40 -24.29 5.31
N LEU A 336 -13.18 -24.57 5.79
CA LEU A 336 -12.88 -25.76 6.60
C LEU A 336 -13.63 -25.79 7.93
N GLN A 337 -13.91 -24.62 8.50
CA GLN A 337 -14.71 -24.50 9.71
C GLN A 337 -16.22 -24.61 9.45
N GLY A 338 -16.65 -24.70 8.18
CA GLY A 338 -18.07 -24.70 7.80
C GLY A 338 -18.77 -23.39 8.18
N ARG A 339 -18.02 -22.30 8.33
CA ARG A 339 -18.53 -21.02 8.84
C ARG A 339 -18.78 -20.07 7.69
N ASP A 340 -19.95 -19.45 7.73
CA ASP A 340 -20.31 -18.28 6.92
C ASP A 340 -19.94 -18.42 5.42
N PRO A 341 -20.74 -19.17 4.65
CA PRO A 341 -20.49 -19.38 3.23
C PRO A 341 -20.49 -18.06 2.44
N ALA A 342 -21.27 -17.07 2.86
CA ALA A 342 -21.30 -15.75 2.22
C ALA A 342 -19.97 -14.99 2.36
N CYS A 343 -19.32 -15.10 3.53
CA CYS A 343 -17.96 -14.57 3.72
C CYS A 343 -16.96 -15.25 2.77
N CYS A 344 -17.01 -16.58 2.65
CA CYS A 344 -16.13 -17.33 1.75
C CYS A 344 -16.36 -16.96 0.28
N GLU A 345 -17.61 -16.78 -0.13
CA GLU A 345 -17.99 -16.34 -1.47
C GLU A 345 -17.45 -14.94 -1.77
N ALA A 346 -17.66 -13.98 -0.86
CA ALA A 346 -17.16 -12.61 -1.02
C ALA A 346 -15.63 -12.55 -1.10
N LEU A 347 -14.91 -13.33 -0.27
CA LEU A 347 -13.45 -13.44 -0.37
C LEU A 347 -13.03 -14.10 -1.70
N GLY A 348 -13.78 -15.09 -2.16
CA GLY A 348 -13.63 -15.70 -3.48
C GLY A 348 -13.73 -14.64 -4.58
N GLU A 349 -14.80 -13.85 -4.61
CA GLU A 349 -14.98 -12.76 -5.58
C GLU A 349 -13.81 -11.77 -5.59
N VAL A 350 -13.31 -11.39 -4.42
CA VAL A 350 -12.12 -10.51 -4.28
C VAL A 350 -10.89 -11.15 -4.94
N LEU A 351 -10.64 -12.44 -4.72
CA LEU A 351 -9.53 -13.19 -5.30
C LEU A 351 -9.71 -13.46 -6.80
N LEU A 352 -10.94 -13.39 -7.32
CA LEU A 352 -11.25 -13.53 -8.74
C LEU A 352 -10.99 -12.27 -9.55
N GLY A 353 -10.68 -11.17 -8.89
CA GLY A 353 -10.41 -9.90 -9.54
C GLY A 353 -9.28 -10.01 -10.59
N PRO A 354 -9.47 -9.44 -11.80
CA PRO A 354 -8.55 -9.65 -12.92
C PRO A 354 -7.18 -9.02 -12.69
N CYS A 355 -7.08 -7.85 -12.07
CA CYS A 355 -5.82 -7.14 -11.89
C CYS A 355 -4.96 -7.81 -10.82
N SER A 356 -5.57 -8.23 -9.70
CA SER A 356 -4.89 -8.95 -8.63
C SER A 356 -4.37 -10.31 -9.10
N ARG A 357 -5.20 -11.08 -9.81
CA ARG A 357 -4.78 -12.34 -10.45
C ARG A 357 -3.68 -12.13 -11.47
N TYR A 358 -3.78 -11.09 -12.30
CA TYR A 358 -2.75 -10.78 -13.29
C TYR A 358 -1.40 -10.49 -12.64
N LEU A 359 -1.38 -9.71 -11.54
CA LEU A 359 -0.17 -9.45 -10.77
C LEU A 359 0.45 -10.75 -10.21
N VAL A 360 -0.36 -11.62 -9.58
CA VAL A 360 0.15 -12.89 -9.04
C VAL A 360 0.71 -13.78 -10.15
N LEU A 361 -0.04 -13.94 -11.25
CA LEU A 361 0.35 -14.76 -12.39
C LEU A 361 1.58 -14.20 -13.10
N SER A 362 1.71 -12.88 -13.28
CA SER A 362 2.89 -12.28 -13.90
C SER A 362 4.14 -12.51 -13.04
N HIS A 363 4.05 -12.33 -11.72
CA HIS A 363 5.16 -12.65 -10.81
C HIS A 363 5.54 -14.12 -10.85
N GLY A 364 4.56 -15.03 -10.80
CA GLY A 364 4.82 -16.47 -10.79
C GLY A 364 5.31 -17.04 -12.10
N LEU A 365 4.73 -16.63 -13.22
CA LEU A 365 5.18 -17.05 -14.54
C LEU A 365 6.59 -16.55 -14.81
N THR A 366 6.90 -15.32 -14.44
CA THR A 366 8.27 -14.79 -14.54
C THR A 366 9.21 -15.67 -13.71
N ALA A 367 8.87 -15.99 -12.45
CA ALA A 367 9.69 -16.82 -11.57
C ALA A 367 9.99 -18.19 -12.18
N LEU A 368 8.95 -18.86 -12.70
CA LEU A 368 9.08 -20.15 -13.36
C LEU A 368 9.91 -20.05 -14.64
N CYS A 369 9.67 -19.04 -15.50
CA CYS A 369 10.45 -18.82 -16.73
C CYS A 369 11.94 -18.61 -16.44
N THR A 370 12.26 -17.83 -15.40
CA THR A 370 13.63 -17.52 -15.00
C THR A 370 14.33 -18.75 -14.45
N ALA A 371 13.65 -19.55 -13.63
CA ALA A 371 14.18 -20.82 -13.16
C ALA A 371 14.39 -21.84 -14.28
N ASP A 372 13.54 -21.81 -15.31
CA ASP A 372 13.61 -22.75 -16.43
C ASP A 372 14.68 -22.39 -17.46
N GLY A 373 15.25 -21.17 -17.38
CA GLY A 373 16.12 -20.62 -18.44
C GLY A 373 15.42 -20.47 -19.79
N GLY A 374 14.08 -20.53 -19.81
CA GLY A 374 13.27 -20.68 -21.01
C GLY A 374 12.73 -19.37 -21.59
N PRO A 375 12.12 -19.44 -22.80
CA PRO A 375 11.41 -18.30 -23.40
C PRO A 375 10.20 -17.90 -22.53
N ALA A 376 9.80 -16.63 -22.58
CA ALA A 376 8.78 -16.05 -21.70
C ALA A 376 7.34 -16.54 -21.94
N TYR A 377 7.12 -17.69 -22.60
CA TYR A 377 5.82 -18.29 -22.92
C TYR A 377 4.73 -17.29 -23.37
N GLY A 378 5.08 -16.32 -24.23
CA GLY A 378 4.15 -15.30 -24.73
C GLY A 378 3.89 -14.10 -23.81
N MET A 379 4.53 -14.04 -22.64
CA MET A 379 4.48 -12.88 -21.74
C MET A 379 5.13 -11.65 -22.40
N PRO A 380 4.49 -10.46 -22.34
CA PRO A 380 5.10 -9.24 -22.86
C PRO A 380 6.45 -8.96 -22.22
N LYS A 381 7.46 -8.66 -23.04
CA LYS A 381 8.84 -8.42 -22.58
C LYS A 381 8.94 -7.35 -21.50
N ALA A 382 8.17 -6.25 -21.66
CA ALA A 382 8.14 -5.16 -20.69
C ALA A 382 7.62 -5.61 -19.32
N VAL A 383 6.56 -6.46 -19.29
CA VAL A 383 6.01 -7.01 -18.04
C VAL A 383 7.03 -7.92 -17.36
N ARG A 384 7.67 -8.81 -18.14
CA ARG A 384 8.71 -9.70 -17.65
C ARG A 384 9.85 -8.92 -16.99
N GLN A 385 10.41 -7.95 -17.72
CA GLN A 385 11.51 -7.14 -17.23
C GLN A 385 11.10 -6.34 -15.97
N ALA A 386 9.88 -5.81 -15.94
CA ALA A 386 9.38 -5.03 -14.82
C ALA A 386 9.28 -5.86 -13.54
N VAL A 387 8.86 -7.11 -13.67
CA VAL A 387 8.83 -8.06 -12.56
C VAL A 387 10.25 -8.49 -12.17
N GLU A 388 11.12 -8.80 -13.13
CA GLU A 388 12.51 -9.21 -12.86
C GLU A 388 13.30 -8.12 -12.13
N GLU A 389 13.10 -6.84 -12.50
CA GLU A 389 13.70 -5.68 -11.83
C GLU A 389 13.20 -5.47 -10.39
N SER A 390 12.07 -6.06 -10.02
CA SER A 390 11.51 -5.98 -8.66
C SER A 390 12.06 -7.03 -7.70
N TRP A 391 12.92 -7.94 -8.16
CA TRP A 391 13.41 -9.06 -7.37
C TRP A 391 14.79 -8.81 -6.77
N ASP A 392 15.00 -9.36 -5.57
CA ASP A 392 16.30 -9.40 -4.93
C ASP A 392 17.09 -10.63 -5.39
N LEU A 393 18.18 -10.38 -6.12
CA LEU A 393 19.16 -11.40 -6.51
C LEU A 393 20.28 -11.45 -5.46
N ILE A 394 20.44 -12.60 -4.81
CA ILE A 394 21.50 -12.81 -3.80
C ILE A 394 22.52 -13.78 -4.39
N GLY A 395 23.73 -13.29 -4.70
CA GLY A 395 24.83 -14.14 -5.17
C GLY A 395 24.54 -14.93 -6.45
N GLY A 396 23.67 -14.40 -7.34
CA GLY A 396 23.24 -15.09 -8.56
C GLY A 396 22.08 -16.08 -8.37
N TRP A 397 21.56 -16.20 -7.14
CA TRP A 397 20.36 -16.97 -6.84
C TRP A 397 19.15 -16.05 -6.86
N LEU A 398 18.07 -16.53 -7.48
CA LEU A 398 16.77 -15.90 -7.36
C LEU A 398 16.14 -16.38 -6.06
N LYS A 399 15.99 -15.47 -5.10
CA LYS A 399 15.22 -15.70 -3.88
C LYS A 399 13.75 -15.40 -4.17
N LEU A 400 12.91 -16.43 -4.13
CA LEU A 400 11.47 -16.22 -4.26
C LEU A 400 10.88 -15.77 -2.93
N ASP A 401 10.13 -14.67 -2.97
CA ASP A 401 9.29 -14.26 -1.85
C ASP A 401 8.40 -15.44 -1.43
N SER A 402 8.42 -15.81 -0.15
CA SER A 402 7.66 -16.95 0.38
C SER A 402 6.15 -16.81 0.18
N ASN A 403 5.65 -15.59 -0.04
CA ASN A 403 4.26 -15.31 -0.36
C ASN A 403 3.88 -15.75 -1.78
N LEU A 404 4.82 -15.68 -2.74
CA LEU A 404 4.54 -15.90 -4.15
C LEU A 404 4.07 -17.34 -4.46
N PRO A 405 4.75 -18.41 -4.02
CA PRO A 405 4.29 -19.78 -4.23
C PRO A 405 2.87 -20.01 -3.70
N HIS A 406 2.57 -19.50 -2.51
CA HIS A 406 1.27 -19.65 -1.89
C HIS A 406 0.19 -18.88 -2.65
N ALA A 407 0.47 -17.62 -3.05
CA ALA A 407 -0.45 -16.83 -3.86
C ALA A 407 -0.74 -17.50 -5.22
N LEU A 408 0.26 -18.15 -5.83
CA LEU A 408 0.06 -18.93 -7.07
C LEU A 408 -0.82 -20.15 -6.86
N ILE A 409 -0.58 -20.91 -5.79
CA ILE A 409 -1.42 -22.05 -5.42
C ILE A 409 -2.87 -21.59 -5.24
N SER A 410 -3.07 -20.52 -4.47
CA SER A 410 -4.37 -19.89 -4.28
C SER A 410 -5.02 -19.49 -5.60
N THR A 411 -4.28 -18.84 -6.50
CA THR A 411 -4.81 -18.39 -7.81
C THR A 411 -5.23 -19.55 -8.71
N CYS A 412 -4.54 -20.69 -8.60
CA CYS A 412 -4.88 -21.90 -9.34
C CYS A 412 -6.03 -22.70 -8.69
N GLY A 413 -6.24 -22.56 -7.38
CA GLY A 413 -7.22 -23.32 -6.60
C GLY A 413 -8.58 -22.63 -6.38
N VAL A 414 -8.62 -21.31 -6.30
CA VAL A 414 -9.85 -20.55 -5.93
C VAL A 414 -10.90 -20.55 -7.04
N ALA A 415 -10.49 -20.54 -8.31
CA ALA A 415 -11.38 -20.82 -9.43
C ALA A 415 -10.58 -21.31 -10.64
N PRO A 416 -11.24 -22.05 -11.56
CA PRO A 416 -10.64 -22.36 -12.84
C PRO A 416 -10.10 -21.08 -13.48
N LEU A 417 -8.89 -21.17 -14.01
CA LEU A 417 -8.39 -20.15 -14.92
C LEU A 417 -9.44 -20.00 -16.04
N THR A 418 -9.78 -18.77 -16.37
CA THR A 418 -10.80 -18.49 -17.39
C THR A 418 -10.22 -18.80 -18.78
N ALA A 419 -11.10 -19.07 -19.74
CA ALA A 419 -10.68 -19.34 -21.12
C ALA A 419 -9.75 -18.22 -21.64
N PRO A 420 -8.65 -18.56 -22.34
CA PRO A 420 -8.33 -19.87 -22.93
C PRO A 420 -7.64 -20.86 -21.99
N LEU A 421 -7.26 -20.44 -20.78
CA LEU A 421 -6.46 -21.25 -19.87
C LEU A 421 -7.38 -22.18 -19.09
N GLY A 422 -7.63 -23.38 -19.61
CA GLY A 422 -8.45 -24.38 -18.89
C GLY A 422 -7.78 -24.92 -17.62
N PRO A 423 -8.47 -25.77 -16.84
CA PRO A 423 -7.96 -26.37 -15.60
C PRO A 423 -6.63 -27.13 -15.78
N ARG A 424 -6.36 -27.64 -17.00
CA ARG A 424 -5.08 -28.26 -17.35
C ARG A 424 -3.90 -27.31 -17.19
N ALA A 425 -4.06 -26.03 -17.52
CA ALA A 425 -2.99 -25.04 -17.36
C ALA A 425 -2.67 -24.80 -15.87
N ALA A 426 -3.70 -24.74 -15.03
CA ALA A 426 -3.53 -24.61 -13.58
C ALA A 426 -2.76 -25.81 -13.00
N VAL A 427 -3.12 -27.04 -13.38
CA VAL A 427 -2.41 -28.25 -12.94
C VAL A 427 -0.96 -28.25 -13.41
N LEU A 428 -0.68 -27.85 -14.66
CA LEU A 428 0.69 -27.76 -15.18
C LEU A 428 1.53 -26.72 -14.43
N LEU A 429 0.94 -25.57 -14.10
CA LEU A 429 1.61 -24.53 -13.29
C LEU A 429 1.94 -25.04 -11.88
N LEU A 430 0.99 -25.71 -11.22
CA LEU A 430 1.19 -26.31 -9.91
C LEU A 430 2.28 -27.40 -9.94
N LEU A 431 2.26 -28.27 -10.97
CA LEU A 431 3.31 -29.28 -11.16
C LEU A 431 4.68 -28.64 -11.40
N ARG A 432 4.74 -27.53 -12.15
CA ARG A 432 6.01 -26.81 -12.37
C ARG A 432 6.51 -26.19 -11.07
N LEU A 433 5.63 -25.57 -10.30
CA LEU A 433 5.96 -25.00 -8.98
C LEU A 433 6.44 -26.08 -8.01
N ALA A 434 5.80 -27.26 -7.98
CA ALA A 434 6.23 -28.39 -7.15
C ALA A 434 7.63 -28.89 -7.55
N ARG A 435 7.89 -29.04 -8.86
CA ARG A 435 9.24 -29.40 -9.35
C ARG A 435 10.29 -28.36 -8.99
N LEU A 436 9.92 -27.08 -9.05
CA LEU A 436 10.79 -25.97 -8.65
C LEU A 436 11.13 -26.04 -7.16
N ALA A 437 10.14 -26.28 -6.30
CA ALA A 437 10.35 -26.44 -4.86
C ALA A 437 11.29 -27.62 -4.54
N VAL A 438 11.13 -28.76 -5.23
CA VAL A 438 12.03 -29.91 -5.08
C VAL A 438 13.45 -29.58 -5.54
N ALA A 439 13.60 -28.93 -6.71
CA ALA A 439 14.90 -28.52 -7.22
C ALA A 439 15.60 -27.53 -6.27
N SER A 440 14.84 -26.59 -5.70
CA SER A 440 15.31 -25.66 -4.67
C SER A 440 15.79 -26.40 -3.42
N GLY A 441 15.04 -27.37 -2.92
CA GLY A 441 15.45 -28.18 -1.75
C GLY A 441 16.78 -28.90 -1.98
N ASN A 442 17.00 -29.42 -3.19
CA ASN A 442 18.26 -30.07 -3.57
C ASN A 442 19.44 -29.08 -3.66
N VAL A 443 19.19 -27.86 -4.12
CA VAL A 443 20.18 -26.78 -4.13
C VAL A 443 20.60 -26.42 -2.71
N TRP A 444 19.62 -26.19 -1.83
CA TRP A 444 19.88 -25.83 -0.44
C TRP A 444 20.62 -26.93 0.32
N SER A 445 20.24 -28.20 0.11
CA SER A 445 20.94 -29.32 0.73
C SER A 445 22.39 -29.44 0.25
N ALA A 446 22.64 -29.27 -1.05
CA ALA A 446 23.99 -29.26 -1.61
C ALA A 446 24.83 -28.08 -1.09
N ALA A 447 24.24 -26.90 -0.95
CA ALA A 447 24.93 -25.72 -0.46
C ALA A 447 25.27 -25.82 1.05
N LEU A 448 24.36 -26.39 1.84
CA LEU A 448 24.60 -26.73 3.24
C LEU A 448 25.75 -27.74 3.39
N GLN A 449 25.78 -28.77 2.53
CA GLN A 449 26.88 -29.76 2.48
C GLN A 449 28.22 -29.14 2.07
N ALA A 450 28.21 -28.12 1.20
CA ALA A 450 29.40 -27.43 0.72
C ALA A 450 29.93 -26.35 1.69
N GLN A 451 29.32 -26.16 2.87
CA GLN A 451 29.66 -25.12 3.85
C GLN A 451 29.74 -23.71 3.24
N LEU A 452 29.02 -23.47 2.14
CA LEU A 452 28.86 -22.12 1.62
C LEU A 452 28.02 -21.35 2.64
N LEU A 453 28.54 -20.19 3.10
CA LEU A 453 27.85 -19.24 3.96
C LEU A 453 26.59 -18.71 3.26
N LEU A 454 25.51 -19.47 3.28
CA LEU A 454 24.17 -18.95 3.00
C LEU A 454 23.53 -18.46 4.30
N PRO A 455 22.75 -17.36 4.25
CA PRO A 455 22.01 -16.89 5.40
C PRO A 455 21.00 -17.97 5.86
N PRO A 456 20.82 -18.17 7.18
CA PRO A 456 19.96 -19.22 7.71
C PRO A 456 18.49 -18.78 7.68
N HIS A 457 17.60 -19.47 6.95
CA HIS A 457 16.13 -19.43 7.19
C HIS A 457 15.39 -20.67 6.63
N GLU A 458 14.47 -21.22 7.43
CA GLU A 458 13.89 -22.57 7.27
C GLU A 458 12.69 -22.70 6.29
N HIS A 459 12.33 -21.65 5.53
CA HIS A 459 11.13 -21.67 4.67
C HIS A 459 11.32 -21.06 3.27
N GLU A 460 12.53 -21.09 2.72
CA GLU A 460 12.87 -20.34 1.51
C GLU A 460 13.03 -21.21 0.25
N ILE A 461 12.48 -20.74 -0.88
CA ILE A 461 12.68 -21.34 -2.20
C ILE A 461 13.74 -20.52 -2.95
N ALA A 462 14.85 -21.14 -3.32
CA ALA A 462 15.92 -20.54 -4.10
C ALA A 462 16.15 -21.32 -5.40
N CYS A 463 16.41 -20.61 -6.49
CA CYS A 463 16.72 -21.24 -7.77
C CYS A 463 17.98 -20.62 -8.38
N SER A 464 18.85 -21.45 -8.93
CA SER A 464 20.04 -20.97 -9.65
C SER A 464 19.56 -20.25 -10.91
N VAL A 465 19.95 -18.98 -11.06
CA VAL A 465 19.75 -18.30 -12.33
C VAL A 465 20.77 -18.88 -13.30
N GLY A 466 20.31 -19.49 -14.39
CA GLY A 466 21.19 -20.05 -15.41
C GLY A 466 22.16 -18.98 -15.92
N GLN A 467 23.43 -19.07 -15.51
CA GLN A 467 24.49 -18.31 -16.16
C GLN A 467 24.49 -18.71 -17.63
N ARG A 468 24.13 -17.76 -18.51
CA ARG A 468 24.41 -17.90 -19.94
C ARG A 468 25.91 -18.18 -20.05
N ARG A 469 26.27 -19.44 -20.32
CA ARG A 469 27.58 -19.76 -20.89
C ARG A 469 27.67 -18.96 -22.19
N ARG A 470 28.36 -17.81 -22.14
CA ARG A 470 28.93 -17.25 -23.35
C ARG A 470 29.97 -18.27 -23.79
N SER A 471 29.69 -18.85 -24.95
CA SER A 471 30.54 -19.80 -25.69
C SER A 471 32.01 -19.43 -25.65
#